data_AF-A0A1I3RTI0-F1
#
_entry.id   AF-A0A1I3RTI0-F1
#
_cell.length_a   1.000
_cell.length_b   1.000
_cell.length_c   1.000
_cell.angle_alpha   90.00
_cell.angle_beta   90.00
_cell.angle_gamma   90.00
#
_symmetry.space_group_name_H-M   'P 1'
#
loop_
_entity.id
_entity.type
_entity.pdbx_description
1 polymer ?
#
loop_
_entity_poly.entity_id
_entity_poly.type
_entity_poly.pdbx_seq_one_letter_code
_entity_poly.pdbx_strand_id
1 'polypeptide(L)'
;MGGDRRGELVRHLSEEELDRLLDEADDPKVVKRLTFVKRLYKGATYEEAADDVGKSASTGSRWARRWNDGGLGQLTPNFGGGRPP
;
A
#
# COMPACT_ATOMS: atom_id res chain seq x y z
N MET A 1 -12.79 18.24 15.09
CA MET A 1 -12.61 18.17 13.63
C MET A 1 -11.14 17.90 13.35
N GLY A 2 -10.78 16.63 13.15
CA GLY A 2 -9.42 16.25 12.78
C GLY A 2 -9.39 16.14 11.26
N GLY A 3 -8.77 17.10 10.59
CA GLY A 3 -8.85 17.24 9.15
C GLY A 3 -8.43 15.97 8.42
N ASP A 4 -9.27 15.59 7.47
CA ASP A 4 -9.09 14.63 6.40
C ASP A 4 -7.73 14.82 5.72
N ARG A 5 -6.65 14.32 6.32
CA ARG A 5 -5.36 14.22 5.64
C ARG A 5 -5.45 13.01 4.71
N ARG A 6 -6.18 13.21 3.61
CA ARG A 6 -5.97 12.48 2.36
C ARG A 6 -4.52 12.74 1.99
N GLY A 7 -3.66 11.82 2.32
CA GLY A 7 -2.24 12.04 2.14
C GLY A 7 -1.89 11.87 0.67
N GLU A 8 -1.07 12.79 0.17
CA GLU A 8 -0.57 12.75 -1.20
C GLU A 8 0.22 11.46 -1.42
N LEU A 9 -0.26 10.62 -2.33
CA LEU A 9 0.36 9.35 -2.68
C LEU A 9 0.82 9.39 -4.12
N VAL A 10 2.10 9.07 -4.36
CA VAL A 10 2.66 8.95 -5.71
C VAL A 10 2.07 7.71 -6.38
N ARG A 11 1.58 7.84 -7.62
CA ARG A 11 1.06 6.70 -8.37
C ARG A 11 2.19 5.94 -9.07
N HIS A 12 2.83 4.99 -8.37
CA HIS A 12 3.89 4.14 -8.94
C HIS A 12 3.37 2.98 -9.78
N LEU A 13 2.13 2.56 -9.54
CA LEU A 13 1.43 1.50 -10.28
C LEU A 13 0.03 1.99 -10.66
N SER A 14 -0.51 1.46 -11.77
CA SER A 14 -1.93 1.58 -12.08
C SER A 14 -2.79 0.76 -11.11
N GLU A 15 -4.10 1.04 -11.06
CA GLU A 15 -5.05 0.25 -10.28
C GLU A 15 -5.12 -1.21 -10.78
N GLU A 16 -5.01 -1.43 -12.09
CA GLU A 16 -5.00 -2.76 -12.70
C GLU A 16 -3.76 -3.58 -12.30
N GLU A 17 -2.58 -2.95 -12.28
CA GLU A 17 -1.36 -3.61 -11.82
C GLU A 17 -1.45 -3.96 -10.33
N LEU A 18 -2.02 -3.07 -9.51
CA LEU A 18 -2.23 -3.33 -8.09
C LEU A 18 -3.19 -4.51 -7.87
N ASP A 19 -4.22 -4.62 -8.71
CA ASP A 19 -5.17 -5.73 -8.67
C ASP A 19 -4.54 -7.06 -9.07
N ARG A 20 -3.70 -7.08 -10.12
CA ARG A 20 -2.91 -8.27 -10.49
C ARG A 20 -1.98 -8.69 -9.35
N LEU A 21 -1.24 -7.75 -8.76
CA LEU A 21 -0.33 -8.06 -7.66
C LEU A 21 -1.06 -8.55 -6.41
N LEU A 22 -2.29 -8.07 -6.16
CA LEU A 22 -3.12 -8.55 -5.06
C LEU A 22 -3.58 -9.99 -5.30
N ASP A 23 -3.93 -10.34 -6.54
CA ASP A 23 -4.33 -11.69 -6.95
C ASP A 23 -3.15 -12.68 -6.89
N GLU A 24 -1.97 -12.25 -7.29
CA GLU A 24 -0.74 -13.06 -7.32
C GLU A 24 -0.03 -13.18 -5.96
N ALA A 25 -0.44 -12.42 -4.93
CA ALA A 25 0.27 -12.39 -3.65
C ALA A 25 -0.22 -13.45 -2.65
N ASP A 26 0.61 -14.46 -2.38
CA ASP A 26 0.36 -15.46 -1.34
C ASP A 26 0.77 -15.02 0.08
N ASP A 27 1.69 -14.05 0.22
CA ASP A 27 2.14 -13.58 1.54
C ASP A 27 1.10 -12.62 2.14
N PRO A 28 0.47 -12.95 3.30
CA PRO A 28 -0.55 -12.10 3.91
C PRO A 28 -0.03 -10.71 4.33
N LYS A 29 1.28 -10.55 4.57
CA LYS A 29 1.91 -9.26 4.86
C LYS A 29 2.04 -8.40 3.61
N VAL A 30 2.12 -9.02 2.44
CA VAL A 30 2.15 -8.34 1.14
C VAL A 30 0.76 -7.89 0.79
N VAL A 31 -0.21 -8.80 0.83
CA VAL A 31 -1.63 -8.50 0.57
C VAL A 31 -2.08 -7.31 1.40
N LYS A 32 -1.77 -7.28 2.71
CA LYS A 32 -2.09 -6.13 3.57
C LYS A 32 -1.50 -4.80 3.09
N ARG A 33 -0.26 -4.80 2.61
CA ARG A 33 0.39 -3.56 2.13
C ARG A 33 -0.18 -3.09 0.80
N LEU A 34 -0.45 -4.02 -0.12
CA LEU A 34 -1.08 -3.70 -1.40
C LEU A 34 -2.53 -3.22 -1.20
N THR A 35 -3.29 -3.86 -0.31
CA THR A 35 -4.63 -3.42 0.08
C THR A 35 -4.60 -2.02 0.67
N PHE A 36 -3.63 -1.72 1.54
CA PHE A 36 -3.43 -0.37 2.07
C PHE A 36 -3.27 0.66 0.95
N VAL A 37 -2.37 0.43 -0.02
CA VAL A 37 -2.18 1.33 -1.18
C VAL A 37 -3.46 1.46 -2.00
N LYS A 38 -4.18 0.36 -2.24
CA LYS A 38 -5.45 0.36 -3.00
C LYS A 38 -6.51 1.23 -2.35
N ARG A 39 -6.59 1.19 -1.01
CA ARG A 39 -7.53 2.04 -0.24
C ARG A 39 -7.17 3.52 -0.38
N LEU A 40 -5.89 3.87 -0.37
CA LEU A 40 -5.44 5.24 -0.61
C LEU A 40 -5.76 5.73 -2.03
N TYR A 41 -5.58 4.90 -3.05
CA TYR A 41 -5.99 5.24 -4.42
C TYR A 41 -7.50 5.51 -4.54
N LYS A 42 -8.30 4.84 -3.73
CA LYS A 42 -9.76 5.05 -3.61
C LYS A 42 -10.14 6.25 -2.74
N GLY A 43 -9.18 7.01 -2.23
CA GLY A 43 -9.40 8.26 -1.50
C GLY A 43 -9.51 8.12 0.02
N ALA A 44 -9.18 6.95 0.58
CA ALA A 44 -9.12 6.76 2.03
C ALA A 44 -7.98 7.59 2.64
N THR A 45 -8.15 7.99 3.90
CA THR A 45 -7.05 8.55 4.69
C THR A 45 -6.03 7.46 5.10
N TYR A 46 -4.84 7.88 5.52
CA TYR A 46 -3.82 6.93 6.03
C TYR A 46 -4.29 6.14 7.25
N GLU A 47 -5.17 6.73 8.07
CA GLU A 47 -5.73 6.08 9.24
C GLU A 47 -6.75 5.02 8.84
N GLU A 48 -7.75 5.37 8.03
CA GLU A 48 -8.77 4.43 7.54
C GLU A 48 -8.14 3.25 6.80
N ALA A 49 -7.21 3.52 5.88
CA ALA A 49 -6.54 2.46 5.13
C ALA A 49 -5.70 1.55 6.03
N ALA A 50 -5.12 2.07 7.11
CA ALA A 50 -4.35 1.28 8.06
C ALA A 50 -5.26 0.43 8.96
N ASP A 51 -6.37 1.00 9.42
CA ASP A 51 -7.37 0.32 10.24
C ASP A 51 -7.98 -0.88 9.48
N ASP A 52 -8.33 -0.68 8.21
CA ASP A 52 -8.87 -1.73 7.32
C ASP A 52 -7.97 -2.97 7.20
N VAL A 53 -6.66 -2.81 7.41
CA VAL A 53 -5.66 -3.91 7.34
C VAL A 53 -5.14 -4.33 8.72
N GLY A 54 -5.76 -3.84 9.79
CA GLY A 54 -5.43 -4.12 11.18
C GLY A 54 -4.08 -3.54 11.60
N LYS A 55 -3.81 -2.29 11.24
CA LYS A 55 -2.58 -1.54 11.56
C LYS A 55 -2.90 -0.17 12.14
N SER A 56 -1.97 0.35 12.94
CA SER A 56 -2.09 1.69 13.50
C SER A 56 -1.86 2.77 12.44
N ALA A 57 -2.46 3.96 12.65
CA ALA A 57 -2.25 5.14 11.80
C ALA A 57 -0.76 5.50 11.61
N SER A 58 0.06 5.32 12.66
CA SER A 58 1.51 5.52 12.60
C SER A 58 2.20 4.54 11.63
N THR A 59 1.71 3.30 11.58
CA THR A 59 2.20 2.29 10.64
C THR A 59 1.77 2.64 9.21
N GLY A 60 0.50 3.03 9.02
CA GLY A 60 -0.01 3.52 7.73
C GLY A 60 0.80 4.68 7.19
N SER A 61 1.06 5.69 8.01
CA SER A 61 1.89 6.85 7.64
C SER A 61 3.30 6.45 7.21
N ARG A 62 3.92 5.46 7.88
CA ARG A 62 5.23 4.92 7.49
C ARG A 62 5.17 4.17 6.17
N TRP A 63 4.10 3.41 5.92
CA TRP A 63 3.90 2.70 4.65
C TRP A 63 3.69 3.66 3.49
N ALA A 64 2.84 4.68 3.64
CA ALA A 64 2.65 5.72 2.64
C ALA A 64 3.96 6.45 2.32
N ARG A 65 4.77 6.79 3.34
CA ARG A 65 6.09 7.38 3.11
C ARG A 65 7.01 6.47 2.29
N ARG A 66 7.10 5.18 2.64
CA ARG A 66 7.94 4.23 1.88
C ARG A 66 7.45 4.05 0.45
N TRP A 67 6.13 3.96 0.27
CA TRP A 67 5.54 3.91 -1.05
C TRP A 67 5.92 5.14 -1.88
N ASN A 68 5.79 6.36 -1.33
CA ASN A 68 6.17 7.58 -2.04
C ASN A 68 7.67 7.69 -2.36
N ASP A 69 8.53 7.04 -1.56
CA ASP A 69 9.99 7.08 -1.71
C ASP A 69 10.49 6.16 -2.82
N GLY A 70 9.80 5.03 -3.10
CA GLY A 70 10.26 4.09 -4.11
C GLY A 70 9.30 2.95 -4.44
N GLY A 71 8.00 3.21 -4.35
CA GLY A 71 6.93 2.29 -4.70
C GLY A 71 7.02 0.94 -3.99
N LEU A 72 6.80 -0.12 -4.77
CA LEU A 72 6.74 -1.49 -4.28
C LEU A 72 8.06 -1.98 -3.66
N GLY A 73 9.22 -1.58 -4.23
CA GLY A 73 10.52 -1.98 -3.72
C GLY A 73 10.80 -1.47 -2.29
N GLN A 74 10.30 -0.28 -1.96
CA GLN A 74 10.42 0.29 -0.61
C GLN A 74 9.30 -0.18 0.32
N LEU A 75 8.09 -0.36 -0.20
CA LEU A 75 6.94 -0.80 0.60
C LEU A 75 7.07 -2.26 1.04
N THR A 76 7.54 -3.11 0.14
CA THR A 76 7.74 -4.55 0.33
C THR A 76 9.17 -4.92 -0.05
N PRO A 77 10.12 -4.93 0.90
CA PRO A 77 11.53 -5.18 0.59
C PRO A 77 11.84 -6.59 0.04
N ASN A 78 10.91 -7.54 0.16
CA ASN A 78 11.02 -8.87 -0.47
C ASN A 78 10.35 -8.95 -1.85
N PHE A 79 9.81 -7.86 -2.40
CA PHE A 79 9.27 -7.79 -3.77
C PHE A 79 10.38 -7.65 -4.83
N GLY A 80 11.53 -8.26 -4.57
CA GLY A 80 12.61 -8.42 -5.53
C GLY A 80 12.49 -9.76 -6.24
N GLY A 81 11.72 -9.80 -7.34
CA GLY A 81 12.00 -10.71 -8.46
C GLY A 81 11.83 -12.21 -8.25
N GLY A 82 10.66 -12.66 -7.81
CA GLY A 82 10.23 -14.05 -8.04
C GLY A 82 9.12 -14.11 -9.08
N ARG A 83 9.45 -14.15 -10.38
CA ARG A 83 8.53 -14.63 -11.44
C ARG A 83 9.33 -15.59 -12.36
N PRO A 84 8.81 -16.81 -12.65
CA PRO A 84 9.56 -17.99 -13.13
C PRO A 84 10.02 -17.86 -14.60
N PRO A 85 11.02 -18.64 -15.10
CA PRO A 85 11.05 -20.11 -15.21
C PRO A 85 11.85 -20.87 -14.14
#